data_AF-A0A3N1G8C8-F1
#
_entry.id   AF-A0A3N1G8C8-F1
#
_cell.length_a   1.000
_cell.length_b   1.000
_cell.length_c   1.000
_cell.angle_alpha   90.00
_cell.angle_beta   90.00
_cell.angle_gamma   90.00
#
_symmetry.space_group_name_H-M   'P 1'
#
loop_
_entity.id
_entity.type
_entity.pdbx_description
1 polymer ?
#
loop_
_entity_poly.entity_id
_entity_poly.type
_entity_poly.pdbx_seq_one_letter_code
_entity_poly.pdbx_strand_id
1 'polypeptide(L)'
;MISGVSDVAATTGRLPLDSLQFGLLAVALLVVVVVVSVASGPRGRKAIPALRADATAGVRRVDEDYRHVPGQLAPLEPQAVVVVQPVKYPEGSAARRTVERVFAELDLQAPVWLETSEEDPGAGQARRAASLDPEVVLVLGGDGTVRSVAAGLAGTSIPLGLLPGGTGNLFARQLKLELNDLARATREALTGKDKRVDVGRVSLDGGEEDTFLVMAGVGFDAEMMAGAPAAIKDRVGPLAYVVSGARRLRGRSIPLTIQVDDDEPVEARVRMAVVGNCGTLIGGLILIPDAEVDDGNLDVLTLSPRGLADWVKVGVRLVLRRRDDREEPFERQGRRIVITCEEPQQAQMDGDVIGKVREIRLHVEPGALVIRTPDGRVPRRADRLTAALRR
;
A
#
# COMPACT_ATOMS: atom_id res chain seq x y z
N MET A 1 23.68 -34.05 -38.90
CA MET A 1 22.20 -33.91 -38.88
C MET A 1 21.71 -34.44 -37.54
N ILE A 2 21.10 -33.55 -36.73
CA ILE A 2 19.91 -33.74 -35.86
C ILE A 2 19.90 -35.01 -34.97
N SER A 3 19.73 -35.03 -33.65
CA SER A 3 19.12 -34.11 -32.67
C SER A 3 19.48 -34.62 -31.27
N GLY A 4 19.79 -33.72 -30.35
CA GLY A 4 19.73 -33.97 -28.91
C GLY A 4 18.65 -33.08 -28.30
N VAL A 5 17.67 -33.70 -27.65
CA VAL A 5 16.86 -33.06 -26.60
C VAL A 5 16.61 -34.15 -25.56
N SER A 6 17.25 -33.99 -24.41
CA SER A 6 17.00 -34.74 -23.18
C SER A 6 16.89 -33.73 -22.05
N ASP A 7 15.81 -33.86 -21.30
CA ASP A 7 15.51 -33.37 -19.96
C ASP A 7 16.52 -32.46 -19.26
N VAL A 8 16.05 -31.26 -18.91
CA VAL A 8 16.50 -30.55 -17.70
C VAL A 8 15.27 -30.06 -16.95
N ALA A 9 14.87 -30.84 -15.95
CA ALA A 9 14.12 -30.35 -14.81
C ALA A 9 15.01 -29.38 -14.01
N ALA A 10 14.53 -28.16 -13.77
CA ALA A 10 15.17 -27.20 -12.86
C ALA A 10 14.12 -26.46 -12.03
N THR A 11 13.74 -27.09 -10.93
CA THR A 11 13.60 -26.49 -9.58
C THR A 11 13.23 -24.99 -9.51
N THR A 12 11.94 -24.69 -9.67
CA THR A 12 11.33 -23.47 -9.14
C THR A 12 11.17 -23.59 -7.62
N GLY A 13 12.22 -23.24 -6.90
CA GLY A 13 12.14 -23.02 -5.45
C GLY A 13 11.28 -21.79 -5.16
N ARG A 14 9.99 -21.99 -4.90
CA ARG A 14 9.11 -20.96 -4.33
C ARG A 14 9.69 -20.53 -2.98
N LEU A 15 10.12 -19.27 -2.87
CA LEU A 15 10.31 -18.64 -1.56
C LEU A 15 8.92 -18.52 -0.89
N PRO A 16 8.79 -18.82 0.41
CA PRO A 16 7.51 -18.74 1.09
C PRO A 16 6.98 -17.30 1.04
N LEU A 17 5.68 -17.19 0.77
CA LEU A 17 4.88 -15.97 0.52
C LEU A 17 4.95 -14.88 1.61
N ASP A 18 5.66 -15.10 2.71
CA ASP A 18 5.81 -14.12 3.80
C ASP A 18 7.09 -13.27 3.69
N SER A 19 8.10 -13.73 2.94
CA SER A 19 9.49 -13.24 3.03
C SER A 19 9.75 -11.79 2.55
N LEU A 20 8.78 -11.15 1.88
CA LEU A 20 8.97 -9.84 1.24
C LEU A 20 8.20 -8.69 1.91
N GLN A 21 7.03 -8.98 2.48
CA GLN A 21 6.47 -8.15 3.57
C GLN A 21 7.53 -7.97 4.65
N PHE A 22 8.29 -9.04 4.96
CA PHE A 22 9.43 -8.96 5.87
C PHE A 22 10.55 -8.02 5.44
N GLY A 23 10.75 -7.74 4.15
CA GLY A 23 11.87 -6.90 3.71
C GLY A 23 11.54 -5.41 3.67
N LEU A 24 10.33 -5.01 3.25
CA LEU A 24 9.84 -3.64 3.45
C LEU A 24 9.68 -3.36 4.95
N LEU A 25 9.16 -4.35 5.70
CA LEU A 25 9.12 -4.34 7.16
C LEU A 25 10.53 -4.36 7.76
N ALA A 26 11.54 -5.01 7.16
CA ALA A 26 12.91 -5.03 7.69
C ALA A 26 13.62 -3.70 7.47
N VAL A 27 13.43 -3.04 6.33
CA VAL A 27 13.92 -1.68 6.09
C VAL A 27 13.21 -0.71 7.03
N ALA A 28 11.88 -0.80 7.16
CA ALA A 28 11.12 0.01 8.11
C ALA A 28 11.53 -0.28 9.57
N LEU A 29 11.71 -1.54 9.96
CA LEU A 29 12.12 -1.97 11.30
C LEU A 29 13.57 -1.55 11.59
N LEU A 30 14.46 -1.62 10.61
CA LEU A 30 15.84 -1.14 10.72
C LEU A 30 15.86 0.38 10.91
N VAL A 31 15.08 1.12 10.12
CA VAL A 31 14.90 2.57 10.27
C VAL A 31 14.31 2.88 11.65
N VAL A 32 13.26 2.19 12.08
CA VAL A 32 12.68 2.34 13.43
C VAL A 32 13.69 2.02 14.53
N VAL A 33 14.46 0.93 14.43
CA VAL A 33 15.46 0.54 15.44
C VAL A 33 16.59 1.56 15.51
N VAL A 34 17.06 2.06 14.37
CA VAL A 34 18.08 3.12 14.30
C VAL A 34 17.54 4.42 14.89
N VAL A 35 16.32 4.81 14.54
CA VAL A 35 15.65 6.01 15.04
C VAL A 35 15.42 5.92 16.54
N VAL A 36 14.91 4.79 17.04
CA VAL A 36 14.72 4.53 18.48
C VAL A 36 16.06 4.53 19.22
N SER A 37 17.11 3.95 18.64
CA SER A 37 18.46 3.97 19.23
C SER A 37 19.06 5.38 19.28
N VAL A 38 18.83 6.20 18.24
CA VAL A 38 19.27 7.60 18.18
C VAL A 38 18.46 8.50 19.13
N ALA A 39 17.13 8.29 19.19
CA ALA A 39 16.22 9.00 20.11
C ALA A 39 16.49 8.66 21.58
N SER A 40 16.95 7.44 21.86
CA SER A 40 17.31 6.97 23.21
C SER A 40 18.71 7.40 23.65
N GLY A 41 19.54 7.94 22.74
CA GLY A 41 20.87 8.46 23.04
C GLY A 41 20.84 9.82 23.77
N PRO A 42 21.95 10.23 24.40
CA PRO A 42 22.03 11.45 25.22
C PRO A 42 21.74 12.75 24.43
N ARG A 43 21.83 12.73 23.10
CA ARG A 43 21.44 13.84 22.21
C ARG A 43 19.96 13.82 21.78
N GLY A 44 19.31 12.65 21.76
CA GLY A 44 17.91 12.48 21.32
C GLY A 44 16.86 12.94 22.33
N ARG A 45 17.21 12.94 23.63
CA ARG A 45 16.32 13.37 24.73
C ARG A 45 15.88 14.84 24.67
N LYS A 46 16.52 15.70 23.88
CA LYS A 46 16.17 17.12 23.73
C LYS A 46 15.25 17.42 22.53
N ALA A 47 15.02 16.47 21.62
CA ALA A 47 14.31 16.71 20.36
C ALA A 47 12.82 16.29 20.35
N ILE A 48 12.34 15.62 21.41
CA ILE A 48 11.00 15.01 21.47
C ILE A 48 9.84 15.97 21.84
N PRO A 49 10.02 17.11 22.55
CA PRO A 49 8.86 17.94 22.93
C PRO A 49 8.20 18.76 21.80
N ALA A 50 8.83 18.92 20.63
CA ALA A 50 8.31 19.77 19.55
C ALA A 50 7.29 19.08 18.62
N LEU A 51 7.08 17.76 18.75
CA LEU A 51 6.23 16.93 17.90
C LEU A 51 4.72 17.03 18.17
N ARG A 52 4.27 17.91 19.09
CA ARG A 52 2.86 18.02 19.49
C ARG A 52 2.13 19.28 19.05
N ALA A 53 2.82 20.27 18.45
CA ALA A 53 2.23 21.61 18.29
C ALA A 53 1.66 21.96 16.90
N ASP A 54 2.11 21.34 15.80
CA ASP A 54 1.74 21.81 14.44
C ASP A 54 0.70 20.95 13.70
N ALA A 55 -0.09 20.15 14.42
CA ALA A 55 -1.18 19.35 13.84
C ALA A 55 -2.45 20.15 13.50
N THR A 56 -2.41 21.48 13.49
CA THR A 56 -3.58 22.33 13.26
C THR A 56 -3.25 23.58 12.45
N ALA A 57 -3.09 23.45 11.14
CA ALA A 57 -3.30 24.56 10.20
C ALA A 57 -3.40 24.04 8.76
N GLY A 58 -4.48 24.38 8.06
CA GLY A 58 -4.54 24.30 6.59
C GLY A 58 -5.66 23.48 5.97
N VAL A 59 -6.92 23.67 6.40
CA VAL A 59 -8.08 23.28 5.57
C VAL A 59 -8.53 24.52 4.81
N ARG A 60 -8.21 24.61 3.52
CA ARG A 60 -8.89 25.54 2.60
C ARG A 60 -10.14 24.83 2.07
N ARG A 61 -11.29 25.48 2.25
CA ARG A 61 -12.56 25.10 1.63
C ARG A 61 -12.43 25.23 0.11
N VAL A 62 -12.82 24.20 -0.60
CA VAL A 62 -13.29 24.31 -1.98
C VAL A 62 -14.80 24.09 -1.89
N ASP A 63 -15.55 25.16 -2.12
CA ASP A 63 -16.99 25.10 -2.35
C ASP A 63 -17.19 24.79 -3.84
N GLU A 64 -17.85 23.68 -4.17
CA GLU A 64 -18.49 23.53 -5.47
C GLU A 64 -19.87 22.89 -5.30
N ASP A 65 -20.88 23.70 -5.65
CA ASP A 65 -22.29 23.36 -5.75
C ASP A 65 -22.52 22.35 -6.88
N TYR A 66 -23.18 21.23 -6.58
CA TYR A 66 -23.81 20.40 -7.62
C TYR A 66 -25.30 20.25 -7.33
N ARG A 67 -26.13 20.78 -8.24
CA ARG A 67 -27.59 20.69 -8.21
C ARG A 67 -28.03 19.31 -8.66
N HIS A 68 -28.73 18.61 -7.78
CA HIS A 68 -29.38 17.35 -8.06
C HIS A 68 -30.59 17.57 -8.99
N VAL A 69 -30.66 16.83 -10.11
CA VAL A 69 -31.85 16.77 -10.98
C VAL A 69 -32.62 15.49 -10.60
N PRO A 70 -33.86 15.57 -10.11
CA PRO A 70 -34.59 14.39 -9.69
C PRO A 70 -35.22 13.68 -10.90
N GLY A 71 -34.69 12.51 -11.22
CA GLY A 71 -35.35 11.51 -12.08
C GLY A 71 -35.78 10.33 -11.21
N GLN A 72 -37.09 10.09 -11.16
CA GLN A 72 -37.75 9.08 -10.34
C GLN A 72 -37.42 7.65 -10.82
N LEU A 73 -36.73 6.86 -10.00
CA LEU A 73 -36.65 5.40 -10.09
C LEU A 73 -36.86 4.81 -8.69
N ALA A 74 -37.58 3.69 -8.62
CA ALA A 74 -38.02 3.01 -7.40
C ALA A 74 -36.84 2.57 -6.49
N PRO A 75 -37.05 2.37 -5.17
CA PRO A 75 -35.97 2.05 -4.24
C PRO A 75 -35.48 0.61 -4.48
N LEU A 76 -34.32 0.48 -5.12
CA LEU A 76 -33.51 -0.73 -4.98
C LEU A 76 -32.74 -0.55 -3.66
N GLU A 77 -33.07 -1.36 -2.65
CA GLU A 77 -32.37 -1.30 -1.36
C GLU A 77 -30.86 -1.55 -1.56
N PRO A 78 -29.97 -0.90 -0.77
CA PRO A 78 -28.52 -0.99 -0.94
C PRO A 78 -28.01 -2.42 -0.98
N GLN A 79 -27.73 -2.96 -2.16
CA GLN A 79 -27.04 -4.24 -2.27
C GLN A 79 -25.56 -3.98 -2.03
N ALA A 80 -25.02 -4.44 -0.90
CA ALA A 80 -23.57 -4.49 -0.70
C ALA A 80 -23.04 -5.87 -1.10
N VAL A 81 -21.89 -5.90 -1.75
CA VAL A 81 -21.18 -7.13 -2.09
C VAL A 81 -19.89 -7.19 -1.29
N VAL A 82 -19.58 -8.32 -0.64
CA VAL A 82 -18.33 -8.54 0.06
C VAL A 82 -17.48 -9.54 -0.72
N VAL A 83 -16.32 -9.09 -1.22
CA VAL A 83 -15.28 -9.97 -1.77
C VAL A 83 -14.36 -10.41 -0.64
N VAL A 84 -14.12 -11.72 -0.50
CA VAL A 84 -13.43 -12.29 0.67
C VAL A 84 -12.43 -13.38 0.29
N GLN A 85 -11.28 -13.41 0.97
CA GLN A 85 -10.32 -14.51 0.89
C GLN A 85 -10.79 -15.70 1.76
N PRO A 86 -11.32 -16.79 1.18
CA PRO A 86 -12.02 -17.82 1.96
C PRO A 86 -11.09 -18.65 2.85
N VAL A 87 -9.82 -18.82 2.47
CA VAL A 87 -8.82 -19.56 3.26
C VAL A 87 -8.61 -18.92 4.64
N LYS A 88 -8.60 -17.58 4.69
CA LYS A 88 -8.40 -16.84 5.93
C LYS A 88 -9.72 -16.57 6.66
N TYR A 89 -10.80 -16.40 5.90
CA TYR A 89 -12.12 -16.04 6.39
C TYR A 89 -13.18 -16.99 5.84
N PRO A 90 -13.18 -18.26 6.30
CA PRO A 90 -14.15 -19.24 5.83
C PRO A 90 -15.58 -18.85 6.23
N GLU A 91 -16.55 -19.49 5.59
CA GLU A 91 -17.95 -19.36 5.95
C GLU A 91 -18.17 -19.68 7.44
N GLY A 92 -19.03 -18.90 8.10
CA GLY A 92 -19.23 -19.02 9.54
C GLY A 92 -18.03 -18.62 10.41
N SER A 93 -16.99 -17.98 9.86
CA SER A 93 -15.93 -17.40 10.69
C SER A 93 -16.45 -16.25 11.56
N ALA A 94 -15.76 -15.96 12.67
CA ALA A 94 -16.11 -14.85 13.55
C ALA A 94 -16.06 -13.48 12.83
N ALA A 95 -15.20 -13.36 11.81
CA ALA A 95 -15.10 -12.19 10.97
C ALA A 95 -16.39 -11.98 10.15
N ARG A 96 -16.87 -13.00 9.43
CA ARG A 96 -18.12 -12.90 8.66
C ARG A 96 -19.34 -12.60 9.54
N ARG A 97 -19.47 -13.29 10.68
CA ARG A 97 -20.52 -12.98 11.68
C ARG A 97 -20.45 -11.55 12.19
N THR A 98 -19.24 -10.99 12.32
CA THR A 98 -19.06 -9.60 12.73
C THR A 98 -19.55 -8.63 11.66
N VAL A 99 -19.24 -8.89 10.39
CA VAL A 99 -19.75 -8.10 9.26
C VAL A 99 -21.27 -8.20 9.21
N GLU A 100 -21.84 -9.39 9.18
CA GLU A 100 -23.30 -9.63 9.15
C GLU A 100 -24.03 -8.97 10.31
N ARG A 101 -23.46 -9.02 11.53
CA ARG A 101 -24.01 -8.31 12.68
C ARG A 101 -24.06 -6.80 12.45
N VAL A 102 -23.05 -6.20 11.83
CA VAL A 102 -23.05 -4.75 11.54
C VAL A 102 -24.11 -4.40 10.49
N PHE A 103 -24.33 -5.25 9.48
CA PHE A 103 -25.44 -5.10 8.53
C PHE A 103 -26.78 -5.12 9.26
N ALA A 104 -27.01 -6.10 10.14
CA ALA A 104 -28.23 -6.19 10.95
C ALA A 104 -28.40 -4.99 11.90
N GLU A 105 -27.32 -4.50 12.53
CA GLU A 105 -27.35 -3.31 13.41
C GLU A 105 -27.66 -2.00 12.66
N LEU A 106 -27.49 -1.98 11.34
CA LEU A 106 -27.78 -0.84 10.47
C LEU A 106 -29.10 -1.03 9.70
N ASP A 107 -29.87 -2.08 9.99
CA ASP A 107 -31.11 -2.44 9.29
C ASP A 107 -30.90 -2.59 7.76
N LEU A 108 -29.73 -3.11 7.35
CA LEU A 108 -29.38 -3.38 5.95
C LEU A 108 -29.61 -4.84 5.59
N GLN A 109 -29.91 -5.10 4.31
CA GLN A 109 -29.95 -6.46 3.78
C GLN A 109 -28.59 -7.16 3.93
N ALA A 110 -28.61 -8.49 4.15
CA ALA A 110 -27.37 -9.26 4.23
C ALA A 110 -26.54 -9.11 2.94
N PRO A 111 -25.21 -8.97 3.04
CA PRO A 111 -24.38 -8.78 1.86
C PRO A 111 -24.33 -10.05 1.00
N VAL A 112 -24.11 -9.85 -0.31
CA VAL A 112 -23.71 -10.96 -1.19
C VAL A 112 -22.24 -11.25 -0.99
N TRP A 113 -21.88 -12.48 -0.65
CA TRP A 113 -20.49 -12.90 -0.51
C TRP A 113 -19.96 -13.47 -1.82
N LEU A 114 -18.82 -12.96 -2.28
CA LEU A 114 -18.06 -13.50 -3.41
C LEU A 114 -16.66 -13.92 -2.92
N GLU A 115 -16.37 -15.21 -3.03
CA GLU A 115 -15.09 -15.77 -2.58
C GLU A 115 -14.06 -15.73 -3.70
N THR A 116 -12.83 -15.35 -3.35
CA THR A 116 -11.67 -15.39 -4.26
C THR A 116 -11.13 -16.81 -4.39
N SER A 117 -10.34 -17.04 -5.44
CA SER A 117 -9.56 -18.28 -5.62
C SER A 117 -8.08 -17.97 -5.86
N GLU A 118 -7.24 -19.00 -6.01
CA GLU A 118 -5.83 -18.80 -6.39
C GLU A 118 -5.70 -18.28 -7.82
N GLU A 119 -6.60 -18.69 -8.71
CA GLU A 119 -6.64 -18.29 -10.12
C GLU A 119 -7.27 -16.92 -10.33
N ASP A 120 -8.18 -16.50 -9.43
CA ASP A 120 -8.80 -15.17 -9.44
C ASP A 120 -8.78 -14.58 -8.02
N PRO A 121 -7.73 -13.82 -7.69
CA PRO A 121 -7.51 -13.30 -6.34
C PRO A 121 -8.45 -12.13 -5.98
N GLY A 122 -9.38 -11.74 -6.85
CA GLY A 122 -10.41 -10.75 -6.53
C GLY A 122 -10.91 -9.91 -7.71
N ALA A 123 -10.18 -9.87 -8.83
CA ALA A 123 -10.51 -8.97 -9.94
C ALA A 123 -11.78 -9.41 -10.69
N GLY A 124 -11.97 -10.72 -10.92
CA GLY A 124 -13.20 -11.20 -11.53
C GLY A 124 -14.38 -11.18 -10.56
N GLN A 125 -14.16 -11.41 -9.25
CA GLN A 125 -15.21 -11.20 -8.24
C GLN A 125 -15.65 -9.74 -8.19
N ALA A 126 -14.72 -8.78 -8.30
CA ALA A 126 -15.02 -7.36 -8.37
C ALA A 126 -15.83 -6.98 -9.62
N ARG A 127 -15.43 -7.47 -10.80
CA ARG A 127 -16.21 -7.26 -12.05
C ARG A 127 -17.60 -7.88 -11.97
N ARG A 128 -17.71 -9.08 -11.38
CA ARG A 128 -19.00 -9.73 -11.12
C ARG A 128 -19.83 -8.92 -10.13
N ALA A 129 -19.22 -8.42 -9.05
CA ALA A 129 -19.88 -7.53 -8.10
C ALA A 129 -20.42 -6.29 -8.81
N ALA A 130 -19.64 -5.65 -9.68
CA ALA A 130 -20.06 -4.47 -10.42
C ALA A 130 -21.28 -4.74 -11.33
N SER A 131 -21.41 -5.95 -11.89
CA SER A 131 -22.60 -6.33 -12.67
C SER A 131 -23.89 -6.43 -11.85
N LEU A 132 -23.79 -6.44 -10.52
CA LEU A 132 -24.94 -6.40 -9.59
C LEU A 132 -25.34 -4.96 -9.22
N ASP A 133 -24.65 -3.94 -9.75
CA ASP A 133 -24.84 -2.51 -9.45
C ASP A 133 -24.97 -2.19 -7.93
N PRO A 134 -24.00 -2.64 -7.10
CA PRO A 134 -24.08 -2.45 -5.67
C PRO A 134 -23.78 -1.01 -5.27
N GLU A 135 -24.36 -0.56 -4.16
CA GLU A 135 -23.98 0.74 -3.57
C GLU A 135 -22.54 0.74 -3.02
N VAL A 136 -22.00 -0.44 -2.72
CA VAL A 136 -20.62 -0.63 -2.26
C VAL A 136 -20.14 -2.05 -2.48
N VAL A 137 -18.87 -2.17 -2.86
CA VAL A 137 -18.13 -3.43 -2.73
C VAL A 137 -17.21 -3.33 -1.52
N LEU A 138 -17.32 -4.27 -0.59
CA LEU A 138 -16.42 -4.41 0.53
C LEU A 138 -15.38 -5.48 0.22
N VAL A 139 -14.13 -5.27 0.65
CA VAL A 139 -13.07 -6.29 0.52
C VAL A 139 -12.55 -6.70 1.90
N LEU A 140 -12.73 -7.98 2.24
CA LEU A 140 -12.19 -8.61 3.45
C LEU A 140 -10.98 -9.47 3.09
N GLY A 141 -9.79 -8.88 3.19
CA GLY A 141 -8.56 -9.52 2.74
C GLY A 141 -7.29 -8.74 3.10
N GLY A 142 -6.16 -9.25 2.62
CA GLY A 142 -4.86 -8.58 2.70
C GLY A 142 -4.58 -7.68 1.50
N ASP A 143 -3.38 -7.13 1.43
CA ASP A 143 -2.97 -6.16 0.40
C ASP A 143 -3.17 -6.70 -1.03
N GLY A 144 -2.79 -7.95 -1.31
CA GLY A 144 -3.00 -8.57 -2.63
C GLY A 144 -4.48 -8.71 -3.03
N THR A 145 -5.36 -9.07 -2.09
CA THR A 145 -6.82 -9.12 -2.33
C THR A 145 -7.38 -7.73 -2.58
N VAL A 146 -6.96 -6.73 -1.79
CA VAL A 146 -7.37 -5.33 -1.96
C VAL A 146 -6.95 -4.81 -3.33
N ARG A 147 -5.69 -5.04 -3.73
CA ARG A 147 -5.16 -4.66 -5.05
C ARG A 147 -5.95 -5.30 -6.19
N SER A 148 -6.23 -6.60 -6.09
CA SER A 148 -6.98 -7.35 -7.11
C SER A 148 -8.43 -6.85 -7.24
N VAL A 149 -9.11 -6.59 -6.13
CA VAL A 149 -10.48 -6.04 -6.14
C VAL A 149 -10.48 -4.61 -6.68
N ALA A 150 -9.51 -3.78 -6.29
CA ALA A 150 -9.35 -2.43 -6.81
C ALA A 150 -9.12 -2.42 -8.33
N ALA A 151 -8.30 -3.34 -8.84
CA ALA A 151 -8.10 -3.51 -10.28
C ALA A 151 -9.41 -3.80 -11.02
N GLY A 152 -10.29 -4.63 -10.44
CA GLY A 152 -11.58 -4.96 -11.04
C GLY A 152 -12.64 -3.85 -10.96
N LEU A 153 -12.47 -2.87 -10.05
CA LEU A 153 -13.38 -1.72 -9.88
C LEU A 153 -12.83 -0.41 -10.43
N ALA A 154 -11.55 -0.34 -10.80
CA ALA A 154 -10.97 0.84 -11.39
C ALA A 154 -11.73 1.23 -12.68
N GLY A 155 -11.99 2.52 -12.84
CA GLY A 155 -12.81 3.08 -13.91
C GLY A 155 -14.32 3.05 -13.65
N THR A 156 -14.79 2.33 -12.61
CA THR A 156 -16.21 2.34 -12.21
C THR A 156 -16.51 3.49 -11.23
N SER A 157 -17.79 3.78 -11.02
CA SER A 157 -18.26 4.69 -9.96
C SER A 157 -18.61 3.97 -8.66
N ILE A 158 -18.41 2.65 -8.58
CA ILE A 158 -18.81 1.85 -7.43
C ILE A 158 -17.77 2.02 -6.31
N PRO A 159 -18.19 2.47 -5.11
CA PRO A 159 -17.28 2.63 -3.98
C PRO A 159 -16.73 1.30 -3.48
N LEU A 160 -15.42 1.27 -3.21
CA LEU A 160 -14.72 0.18 -2.54
C LEU A 160 -14.50 0.51 -1.05
N GLY A 161 -15.02 -0.33 -0.18
CA GLY A 161 -14.81 -0.27 1.26
C GLY A 161 -13.78 -1.31 1.72
N LEU A 162 -12.75 -0.87 2.45
CA LEU A 162 -11.71 -1.79 2.94
C LEU A 162 -12.08 -2.36 4.30
N LEU A 163 -12.05 -3.69 4.43
CA LEU A 163 -12.14 -4.41 5.70
C LEU A 163 -10.77 -5.05 5.98
N PRO A 164 -9.87 -4.37 6.72
CA PRO A 164 -8.47 -4.78 6.83
C PRO A 164 -8.33 -6.18 7.43
N GLY A 165 -7.82 -7.09 6.63
CA GLY A 165 -7.61 -8.49 7.00
C GLY A 165 -6.18 -8.97 6.81
N GLY A 166 -5.26 -8.13 6.33
CA GLY A 166 -3.85 -8.46 6.12
C GLY A 166 -2.95 -8.11 7.31
N THR A 167 -1.68 -8.50 7.20
CA THR A 167 -0.62 -8.07 8.13
C THR A 167 -0.13 -6.66 7.79
N GLY A 168 0.03 -6.36 6.48
CA GLY A 168 0.48 -5.07 5.97
C GLY A 168 -0.61 -4.00 6.04
N ASN A 169 -1.72 -4.22 5.32
CA ASN A 169 -2.82 -3.26 5.15
C ASN A 169 -2.31 -1.88 4.71
N LEU A 170 -1.37 -1.86 3.77
CA LEU A 170 -0.60 -0.69 3.34
C LEU A 170 -1.51 0.43 2.86
N PHE A 171 -2.46 0.11 1.99
CA PHE A 171 -3.37 1.10 1.43
C PHE A 171 -4.36 1.64 2.48
N ALA A 172 -4.92 0.75 3.32
CA ALA A 172 -5.78 1.17 4.43
C ALA A 172 -5.05 2.07 5.44
N ARG A 173 -3.74 1.85 5.66
CA ARG A 173 -2.89 2.73 6.50
C ARG A 173 -2.72 4.10 5.88
N GLN A 174 -2.45 4.18 4.58
CA GLN A 174 -2.33 5.45 3.87
C GLN A 174 -3.63 6.26 4.02
N LEU A 175 -4.78 5.59 3.86
CA LEU A 175 -6.10 6.18 4.01
C LEU A 175 -6.53 6.42 5.47
N LYS A 176 -5.69 6.07 6.44
CA LYS A 176 -5.94 6.21 7.89
C LYS A 176 -7.25 5.54 8.36
N LEU A 177 -7.58 4.39 7.77
CA LEU A 177 -8.77 3.62 8.11
C LEU A 177 -8.60 2.85 9.43
N GLU A 178 -9.70 2.42 10.03
CA GLU A 178 -9.68 1.51 11.17
C GLU A 178 -9.08 0.15 10.78
N LEU A 179 -8.03 -0.28 11.49
CA LEU A 179 -7.26 -1.47 11.14
C LEU A 179 -7.51 -2.65 12.08
N ASN A 180 -8.01 -2.41 13.29
CA ASN A 180 -8.02 -3.42 14.36
C ASN A 180 -9.42 -3.73 14.88
N ASP A 181 -10.42 -2.93 14.52
CA ASP A 181 -11.83 -3.19 14.84
C ASP A 181 -12.63 -3.40 13.56
N LEU A 182 -12.84 -4.68 13.21
CA LEU A 182 -13.57 -5.06 12.01
C LEU A 182 -15.02 -4.54 12.02
N ALA A 183 -15.66 -4.47 13.19
CA ALA A 183 -17.04 -3.98 13.25
C ALA A 183 -17.11 -2.49 12.95
N ARG A 184 -16.14 -1.73 13.46
CA ARG A 184 -15.99 -0.31 13.15
C ARG A 184 -15.59 -0.07 11.70
N ALA A 185 -14.61 -0.80 11.17
CA ALA A 185 -14.21 -0.74 9.76
C ALA A 185 -15.39 -1.03 8.83
N THR A 186 -16.21 -2.04 9.15
CA THR A 186 -17.44 -2.36 8.40
C THR A 186 -18.43 -1.20 8.42
N ARG A 187 -18.65 -0.57 9.58
CA ARG A 187 -19.54 0.59 9.68
C ARG A 187 -19.03 1.77 8.86
N GLU A 188 -17.74 2.09 8.97
CA GLU A 188 -17.09 3.16 8.20
C GLU A 188 -17.15 2.90 6.69
N ALA A 189 -17.00 1.65 6.26
CA ALA A 189 -17.07 1.26 4.86
C ALA A 189 -18.51 1.25 4.29
N LEU A 190 -19.52 1.09 5.14
CA LEU A 190 -20.93 1.16 4.75
C LEU A 190 -21.49 2.58 4.77
N THR A 191 -21.10 3.39 5.75
CA THR A 191 -21.71 4.73 5.98
C THR A 191 -20.77 5.89 5.71
N GLY A 192 -19.57 5.61 5.20
CA GLY A 192 -18.55 6.61 4.94
C GLY A 192 -18.86 7.52 3.75
N LYS A 193 -17.87 8.33 3.39
CA LYS A 193 -17.91 9.21 2.22
C LYS A 193 -17.02 8.68 1.12
N ASP A 194 -17.44 8.97 -0.10
CA ASP A 194 -16.71 8.62 -1.30
C ASP A 194 -15.56 9.59 -1.51
N LYS A 195 -14.36 9.03 -1.70
CA LYS A 195 -13.18 9.75 -2.14
C LYS A 195 -12.66 9.09 -3.41
N ARG A 196 -12.46 9.87 -4.47
CA ARG A 196 -11.72 9.40 -5.64
C ARG A 196 -10.24 9.36 -5.30
N VAL A 197 -9.59 8.29 -5.69
CA VAL A 197 -8.15 8.08 -5.53
C VAL A 197 -7.57 7.58 -6.84
N ASP A 198 -6.29 7.88 -7.00
CA ASP A 198 -5.50 7.48 -8.13
C ASP A 198 -5.11 6.02 -8.03
N VAL A 199 -4.97 5.39 -9.20
CA VAL A 199 -4.55 4.00 -9.31
C VAL A 199 -3.29 3.93 -10.15
N GLY A 200 -2.27 3.26 -9.62
CA GLY A 200 -1.04 2.97 -10.35
C GLY A 200 -1.21 1.78 -11.28
N ARG A 201 -0.62 1.89 -12.46
CA ARG A 201 -0.50 0.84 -13.47
C ARG A 201 0.97 0.51 -13.68
N VAL A 202 1.29 -0.76 -13.82
CA VAL A 202 2.66 -1.24 -14.02
C VAL A 202 2.71 -2.34 -15.07
N SER A 203 3.63 -2.25 -16.03
CA SER A 203 3.94 -3.33 -16.95
C SER A 203 5.44 -3.61 -16.98
N LEU A 204 5.80 -4.89 -17.17
CA LEU A 204 7.16 -5.39 -17.09
C LEU A 204 7.60 -5.90 -18.45
N ASP A 205 8.72 -5.40 -18.98
CA ASP A 205 9.31 -5.85 -20.26
C ASP A 205 8.28 -5.94 -21.42
N GLY A 206 7.29 -5.04 -21.44
CA GLY A 206 6.20 -5.01 -22.44
C GLY A 206 5.10 -6.07 -22.28
N GLY A 207 5.06 -6.75 -21.12
CA GLY A 207 4.00 -7.69 -20.76
C GLY A 207 2.66 -7.03 -20.41
N GLU A 208 1.73 -7.84 -19.90
CA GLU A 208 0.43 -7.36 -19.42
C GLU A 208 0.60 -6.37 -18.28
N GLU A 209 -0.36 -5.45 -18.21
CA GLU A 209 -0.39 -4.43 -17.18
C GLU A 209 -1.09 -4.94 -15.91
N ASP A 210 -0.50 -4.64 -14.76
CA ASP A 210 -1.04 -4.91 -13.44
C ASP A 210 -1.29 -3.60 -12.68
N THR A 211 -2.05 -3.69 -11.59
CA THR A 211 -2.46 -2.57 -10.76
C THR A 211 -1.62 -2.51 -9.49
N PHE A 212 -1.20 -1.31 -9.08
CA PHE A 212 -0.65 -1.08 -7.74
C PHE A 212 -1.36 0.12 -7.10
N LEU A 213 -1.50 0.08 -5.78
CA LEU A 213 -2.17 1.14 -5.02
C LEU A 213 -1.20 1.99 -4.21
N VAL A 214 -0.05 1.43 -3.84
CA VAL A 214 0.89 2.06 -2.90
C VAL A 214 2.20 2.39 -3.60
N MET A 215 2.94 1.37 -4.05
CA MET A 215 4.23 1.59 -4.68
C MET A 215 4.71 0.39 -5.49
N ALA A 216 5.50 0.68 -6.52
CA ALA A 216 6.25 -0.30 -7.29
C ALA A 216 7.69 0.17 -7.49
N GLY A 217 8.58 -0.71 -7.95
CA GLY A 217 9.96 -0.31 -8.21
C GLY A 217 10.94 -1.46 -8.36
N VAL A 218 12.23 -1.12 -8.47
CA VAL A 218 13.34 -2.05 -8.74
C VAL A 218 14.49 -1.87 -7.76
N GLY A 219 15.34 -2.91 -7.64
CA GLY A 219 16.52 -2.91 -6.78
C GLY A 219 16.27 -3.43 -5.36
N PHE A 220 15.08 -3.99 -5.11
CA PHE A 220 14.76 -4.74 -3.89
C PHE A 220 15.31 -6.16 -3.98
N ASP A 221 16.64 -6.28 -4.04
CA ASP A 221 17.31 -7.56 -4.24
C ASP A 221 17.16 -8.51 -3.03
N ALA A 222 17.31 -9.81 -3.28
CA ALA A 222 17.28 -10.83 -2.23
C ALA A 222 18.35 -10.60 -1.15
N GLU A 223 19.41 -9.84 -1.40
CA GLU A 223 20.41 -9.47 -0.39
C GLU A 223 19.89 -8.43 0.61
N MET A 224 19.04 -7.50 0.16
CA MET A 224 18.28 -6.57 1.00
C MET A 224 17.14 -7.27 1.76
N MET A 225 16.51 -8.26 1.14
CA MET A 225 15.35 -8.99 1.70
C MET A 225 15.74 -10.23 2.52
N ALA A 226 16.96 -10.75 2.38
CA ALA A 226 17.47 -11.85 3.18
C ALA A 226 17.80 -11.35 4.60
N GLY A 227 16.84 -11.47 5.50
CA GLY A 227 17.10 -11.73 6.91
C GLY A 227 16.34 -10.89 7.93
N ALA A 228 15.26 -11.47 8.43
CA ALA A 228 15.18 -11.77 9.87
C ALA A 228 14.62 -13.19 10.03
N PRO A 229 15.45 -14.24 10.24
CA PRO A 229 14.91 -15.52 10.65
C PRO A 229 14.20 -15.33 12.00
N ALA A 230 12.93 -15.75 12.09
CA ALA A 230 12.17 -15.77 13.34
C ALA A 230 12.87 -16.57 14.47
N ALA A 231 13.89 -17.37 14.13
CA ALA A 231 14.65 -18.23 15.03
C ALA A 231 15.86 -17.59 15.75
N ILE A 232 16.16 -16.31 15.55
CA ILE A 232 17.30 -15.65 16.24
C ILE A 232 16.80 -14.51 17.14
N LYS A 233 15.87 -14.84 18.05
CA LYS A 233 15.41 -13.90 19.09
C LYS A 233 16.07 -14.10 20.47
N ASP A 234 16.59 -15.29 20.77
CA ASP A 234 16.86 -15.63 22.17
C ASP A 234 18.34 -15.69 22.58
N ARG A 235 19.31 -15.49 21.66
CA ARG A 235 20.73 -15.75 21.98
C ARG A 235 21.75 -14.69 21.60
N VAL A 236 21.37 -13.69 20.81
CA VAL A 236 22.32 -12.68 20.29
C VAL A 236 21.69 -11.31 20.48
N GLY A 237 22.18 -10.55 21.46
CA GLY A 237 21.56 -9.28 21.86
C GLY A 237 21.39 -8.26 20.73
N PRO A 238 20.59 -7.20 20.94
CA PRO A 238 20.12 -6.27 19.90
C PRO A 238 21.23 -5.68 19.00
N LEU A 239 22.43 -5.48 19.55
CA LEU A 239 23.57 -4.89 18.85
C LEU A 239 24.17 -5.83 17.77
N ALA A 240 24.19 -7.14 18.02
CA ALA A 240 24.74 -8.11 17.09
C ALA A 240 23.84 -8.32 15.87
N TYR A 241 22.52 -8.18 16.05
CA TYR A 241 21.51 -8.19 14.99
C TYR A 241 21.67 -7.00 14.04
N VAL A 242 21.91 -5.80 14.59
CA VAL A 242 22.21 -4.60 13.78
C VAL A 242 23.52 -4.78 13.00
N VAL A 243 24.55 -5.39 13.59
CA VAL A 243 25.85 -5.61 12.91
C VAL A 243 25.77 -6.66 11.79
N SER A 244 24.99 -7.73 11.96
CA SER A 244 24.81 -8.75 10.91
C SER A 244 23.91 -8.25 9.77
N GLY A 245 22.88 -7.46 10.07
CA GLY A 245 22.10 -6.72 9.06
C GLY A 245 22.92 -5.65 8.35
N ALA A 246 23.77 -4.90 9.07
CA ALA A 246 24.58 -3.82 8.51
C ALA A 246 25.61 -4.25 7.47
N ARG A 247 26.11 -5.50 7.53
CA ARG A 247 27.00 -6.03 6.48
C ARG A 247 26.27 -6.27 5.16
N ARG A 248 24.96 -6.50 5.20
CA ARG A 248 24.08 -6.71 4.02
C ARG A 248 23.60 -5.40 3.41
N LEU A 249 23.69 -4.30 4.16
CA LEU A 249 23.47 -2.93 3.68
C LEU A 249 24.60 -2.40 2.78
N ARG A 250 25.73 -3.13 2.69
CA ARG A 250 26.79 -2.87 1.71
C ARG A 250 26.45 -3.63 0.44
N GLY A 251 25.81 -2.96 -0.49
CA GLY A 251 25.46 -3.51 -1.80
C GLY A 251 25.95 -2.63 -2.94
N ARG A 252 25.99 -3.20 -4.14
CA ARG A 252 26.42 -2.47 -5.34
C ARG A 252 25.29 -1.54 -5.81
N SER A 253 25.64 -0.33 -6.23
CA SER A 253 24.75 0.53 -7.01
C SER A 253 24.50 -0.12 -8.37
N ILE A 254 23.26 -0.04 -8.82
CA ILE A 254 22.78 -0.55 -10.10
C ILE A 254 22.67 0.64 -11.05
N PRO A 255 23.21 0.55 -12.29
CA PRO A 255 22.97 1.56 -13.31
C PRO A 255 21.51 1.45 -13.80
N LEU A 256 20.76 2.55 -13.66
CA LEU A 256 19.40 2.71 -14.13
C LEU A 256 19.32 3.91 -15.07
N THR A 257 18.40 3.85 -16.03
CA THR A 257 17.93 5.03 -16.78
C THR A 257 16.48 5.27 -16.36
N ILE A 258 16.17 6.51 -15.97
CA ILE A 258 14.84 6.89 -15.48
C ILE A 258 14.32 8.01 -16.37
N GLN A 259 13.17 7.79 -17.00
CA GLN A 259 12.44 8.80 -17.74
C GLN A 259 11.12 9.10 -17.02
N VAL A 260 10.81 10.38 -16.85
CA VAL A 260 9.56 10.86 -16.26
C VAL A 260 8.85 11.70 -17.31
N ASP A 261 7.62 11.33 -17.65
CA ASP A 261 6.82 11.92 -18.72
C ASP A 261 7.60 12.05 -20.04
N ASP A 262 7.67 13.25 -20.59
CA ASP A 262 8.37 13.56 -21.84
C ASP A 262 9.74 14.24 -21.59
N ASP A 263 10.24 14.21 -20.35
CA ASP A 263 11.57 14.72 -20.01
C ASP A 263 12.68 13.83 -20.62
N GLU A 264 13.87 14.41 -20.78
CA GLU A 264 15.05 13.63 -21.16
C GLU A 264 15.37 12.55 -20.12
N PRO A 265 15.67 11.30 -20.55
CA PRO A 265 16.04 10.23 -19.64
C PRO A 265 17.30 10.59 -18.82
N VAL A 266 17.26 10.28 -17.53
CA VAL A 266 18.36 10.52 -16.58
C VAL A 266 19.03 9.22 -16.22
N GLU A 267 20.35 9.15 -16.42
CA GLU A 267 21.17 8.05 -15.92
C GLU A 267 21.43 8.20 -14.42
N ALA A 268 21.23 7.13 -13.66
CA ALA A 268 21.42 7.10 -12.22
C ALA A 268 22.14 5.82 -11.77
N ARG A 269 22.99 5.91 -10.75
CA ARG A 269 23.64 4.74 -10.12
C ARG A 269 23.17 4.56 -8.70
N VAL A 270 22.04 3.88 -8.55
CA VAL A 270 21.27 3.85 -7.30
C VAL A 270 21.21 2.45 -6.73
N ARG A 271 20.92 2.30 -5.44
CA ARG A 271 20.66 1.00 -4.83
C ARG A 271 19.27 0.50 -5.20
N MET A 272 18.31 1.40 -5.28
CA MET A 272 16.92 1.12 -5.60
C MET A 272 16.22 2.37 -6.14
N ALA A 273 15.19 2.14 -6.95
CA ALA A 273 14.26 3.16 -7.41
C ALA A 273 12.84 2.72 -7.02
N VAL A 274 12.10 3.61 -6.36
CA VAL A 274 10.73 3.40 -5.90
C VAL A 274 9.85 4.42 -6.58
N VAL A 275 8.69 4.00 -7.04
CA VAL A 275 7.65 4.85 -7.60
C VAL A 275 6.42 4.67 -6.73
N GLY A 276 6.02 5.74 -6.04
CA GLY A 276 4.90 5.73 -5.10
C GLY A 276 3.67 6.41 -5.68
N ASN A 277 2.52 5.76 -5.54
CA ASN A 277 1.19 6.42 -5.53
C ASN A 277 0.84 6.89 -4.11
N CYS A 278 1.60 6.43 -3.11
CA CYS A 278 1.43 6.73 -1.70
C CYS A 278 2.78 6.96 -1.03
N GLY A 279 2.84 7.91 -0.10
CA GLY A 279 4.07 8.27 0.60
C GLY A 279 4.45 7.45 1.82
N THR A 280 3.54 6.65 2.38
CA THR A 280 3.71 6.07 3.73
C THR A 280 3.99 4.57 3.70
N LEU A 281 5.01 4.14 4.44
CA LEU A 281 5.35 2.74 4.72
C LEU A 281 4.71 2.24 6.03
N ILE A 282 4.90 0.93 6.30
CA ILE A 282 4.49 0.31 7.57
C ILE A 282 5.09 1.06 8.76
N GLY A 283 4.28 1.28 9.80
CA GLY A 283 4.69 1.97 11.03
C GLY A 283 4.58 3.49 10.97
N GLY A 284 3.98 4.05 9.91
CA GLY A 284 3.78 5.49 9.75
C GLY A 284 5.04 6.24 9.32
N LEU A 285 6.07 5.51 8.86
CA LEU A 285 7.25 6.10 8.26
C LEU A 285 6.89 6.63 6.88
N ILE A 286 7.06 7.93 6.69
CA ILE A 286 6.84 8.58 5.40
C ILE A 286 8.13 8.40 4.60
N LEU A 287 8.05 7.66 3.50
CA LEU A 287 9.15 7.46 2.55
C LEU A 287 9.20 8.57 1.51
N ILE A 288 8.05 8.95 0.96
CA ILE A 288 7.91 9.99 -0.06
C ILE A 288 6.92 11.04 0.47
N PRO A 289 7.38 12.12 1.09
CA PRO A 289 6.50 13.06 1.81
C PRO A 289 5.47 13.78 0.96
N ASP A 290 5.77 13.99 -0.31
CA ASP A 290 4.95 14.75 -1.23
C ASP A 290 3.95 13.87 -2.01
N ALA A 291 3.99 12.54 -1.83
CA ALA A 291 3.08 11.62 -2.50
C ALA A 291 1.66 11.67 -1.91
N GLU A 292 0.74 12.18 -2.70
CA GLU A 292 -0.70 12.25 -2.44
C GLU A 292 -1.43 11.17 -3.26
N VAL A 293 -2.57 10.68 -2.75
CA VAL A 293 -3.28 9.55 -3.36
C VAL A 293 -4.30 9.98 -4.42
N ASP A 294 -4.37 11.27 -4.71
CA ASP A 294 -5.45 11.91 -5.48
C ASP A 294 -4.99 13.19 -6.21
N ASP A 295 -3.69 13.34 -6.45
CA ASP A 295 -3.11 14.51 -7.15
C ASP A 295 -2.85 14.27 -8.64
N GLY A 296 -3.12 13.06 -9.11
CA GLY A 296 -2.98 12.61 -10.49
C GLY A 296 -1.54 12.37 -10.93
N ASN A 297 -0.62 12.11 -10.00
CA ASN A 297 0.79 11.85 -10.28
C ASN A 297 1.33 10.63 -9.52
N LEU A 298 2.53 10.20 -9.90
CA LEU A 298 3.36 9.28 -9.14
C LEU A 298 4.68 9.96 -8.78
N ASP A 299 5.25 9.55 -7.65
CA ASP A 299 6.51 10.09 -7.16
C ASP A 299 7.63 9.07 -7.25
N VAL A 300 8.68 9.44 -7.97
CA VAL A 300 9.92 8.67 -8.09
C VAL A 300 10.87 9.09 -6.98
N LEU A 301 11.34 8.11 -6.21
CA LEU A 301 12.41 8.26 -5.23
C LEU A 301 13.52 7.25 -5.54
N THR A 302 14.74 7.75 -5.74
CA THR A 302 15.92 6.89 -5.77
C THR A 302 16.68 6.93 -4.45
N LEU A 303 17.23 5.78 -4.06
CA LEU A 303 18.05 5.67 -2.87
C LEU A 303 19.39 5.05 -3.25
N SER A 304 20.49 5.73 -2.89
CA SER A 304 21.87 5.30 -3.17
C SER A 304 22.73 5.05 -1.91
N PRO A 305 22.22 4.44 -0.81
CA PRO A 305 23.03 4.25 0.38
C PRO A 305 24.17 3.24 0.13
N ARG A 306 25.42 3.64 0.44
CA ARG A 306 26.62 2.81 0.22
C ARG A 306 27.01 1.97 1.43
N GLY A 307 26.34 2.17 2.57
CA GLY A 307 26.54 1.42 3.79
C GLY A 307 25.71 1.93 4.96
N LEU A 308 25.92 1.38 6.16
CA LEU A 308 25.10 1.65 7.35
C LEU A 308 24.95 3.14 7.67
N ALA A 309 26.03 3.93 7.54
CA ALA A 309 25.96 5.37 7.83
C ALA A 309 24.99 6.11 6.89
N ASP A 310 24.94 5.75 5.61
CA ASP A 310 24.02 6.36 4.65
C ASP A 310 22.59 5.88 4.88
N TRP A 311 22.39 4.62 5.27
CA TRP A 311 21.07 4.15 5.72
C TRP A 311 20.58 4.86 6.98
N VAL A 312 21.48 5.17 7.93
CA VAL A 312 21.13 5.98 9.10
C VAL A 312 20.75 7.40 8.67
N LYS A 313 21.47 8.01 7.71
CA LYS A 313 21.10 9.32 7.16
C LYS A 313 19.74 9.29 6.49
N VAL A 314 19.43 8.26 5.70
CA VAL A 314 18.09 8.05 5.11
C VAL A 314 17.06 7.98 6.23
N GLY A 315 17.24 7.11 7.24
CA GLY A 315 16.30 7.01 8.36
C GLY A 315 16.09 8.33 9.14
N VAL A 316 17.17 9.07 9.39
CA VAL A 316 17.10 10.40 10.01
C VAL A 316 16.37 11.41 9.13
N ARG A 317 16.61 11.40 7.81
CA ARG A 317 15.92 12.25 6.84
C ARG A 317 14.42 11.99 6.85
N LEU A 318 14.01 10.72 6.81
CA LEU A 318 12.59 10.31 6.83
C LEU A 318 11.89 10.74 8.13
N VAL A 319 12.57 10.65 9.28
CA VAL A 319 12.00 11.06 10.57
C VAL A 319 11.94 12.58 10.74
N LEU A 320 13.00 13.29 10.33
CA LEU A 320 13.06 14.74 10.48
C LEU A 320 12.34 15.49 9.36
N ARG A 321 11.83 14.79 8.34
CA ARG A 321 11.21 15.36 7.12
C ARG A 321 12.07 16.48 6.49
N ARG A 322 13.39 16.33 6.54
CA ARG A 322 14.31 17.35 6.03
C ARG A 322 14.51 17.15 4.54
N ARG A 323 14.22 18.20 3.76
CA ARG A 323 14.72 18.34 2.38
C ARG A 323 16.22 18.66 2.44
N ASP A 324 16.99 18.03 1.57
CA ASP A 324 18.39 18.40 1.34
C ASP A 324 18.51 18.77 -0.13
N ASP A 325 18.74 20.05 -0.41
CA ASP A 325 18.77 20.62 -1.76
C ASP A 325 20.08 20.30 -2.51
N ARG A 326 20.94 19.44 -1.95
CA ARG A 326 22.29 19.16 -2.45
C ARG A 326 22.49 17.66 -2.71
N GLU A 327 22.15 17.24 -3.94
CA GLU A 327 22.40 15.92 -4.57
C GLU A 327 21.99 14.65 -3.79
N GLU A 328 21.27 13.76 -4.47
CA GLU A 328 20.71 12.49 -3.99
C GLU A 328 19.83 12.60 -2.71
N PRO A 329 18.51 12.49 -2.89
CA PRO A 329 17.87 11.52 -3.77
C PRO A 329 17.32 12.18 -5.05
N PHE A 330 17.19 11.41 -6.13
CA PHE A 330 16.38 11.85 -7.28
C PHE A 330 14.92 11.75 -6.86
N GLU A 331 14.30 12.90 -6.65
CA GLU A 331 12.88 13.06 -6.37
C GLU A 331 12.24 13.78 -7.57
N ARG A 332 11.37 13.09 -8.30
CA ARG A 332 10.58 13.67 -9.39
C ARG A 332 9.16 13.14 -9.34
N GLN A 333 8.23 14.00 -9.72
CA GLN A 333 6.82 13.68 -9.84
C GLN A 333 6.44 13.68 -11.33
N GLY A 334 5.59 12.74 -11.74
CA GLY A 334 5.07 12.70 -13.11
C GLY A 334 3.99 11.65 -13.30
N ARG A 335 3.41 11.60 -14.50
CA ARG A 335 2.27 10.70 -14.79
C ARG A 335 2.69 9.38 -15.42
N ARG A 336 3.80 9.39 -16.15
CA ARG A 336 4.39 8.22 -16.81
C ARG A 336 5.85 8.11 -16.39
N ILE A 337 6.26 6.93 -15.96
CA ILE A 337 7.63 6.66 -15.52
C ILE A 337 8.12 5.41 -16.23
N VAL A 338 9.30 5.50 -16.84
CA VAL A 338 9.98 4.35 -17.43
C VAL A 338 11.32 4.21 -16.73
N ILE A 339 11.57 3.04 -16.15
CA ILE A 339 12.86 2.71 -15.55
C ILE A 339 13.45 1.54 -16.34
N THR A 340 14.61 1.76 -16.94
CA THR A 340 15.37 0.76 -17.69
C THR A 340 16.63 0.38 -16.91
N CYS A 341 16.92 -0.92 -16.87
CA CYS A 341 18.06 -1.53 -16.22
C CYS A 341 18.95 -2.21 -17.27
N GLU A 342 20.27 -2.04 -17.17
CA GLU A 342 21.22 -2.74 -18.05
C GLU A 342 21.15 -4.27 -17.86
N GLU A 343 21.08 -4.71 -16.60
CA GLU A 343 20.94 -6.10 -16.19
C GLU A 343 19.59 -6.33 -15.50
N PRO A 344 18.95 -7.52 -15.62
CA PRO A 344 17.64 -7.78 -15.01
C PRO A 344 17.65 -7.58 -13.49
N GLN A 345 16.78 -6.69 -13.00
CA GLN A 345 16.65 -6.36 -11.58
C GLN A 345 15.36 -6.89 -11.00
N GLN A 346 15.39 -7.26 -9.73
CA GLN A 346 14.18 -7.65 -9.00
C GLN A 346 13.21 -6.47 -8.92
N ALA A 347 12.00 -6.68 -9.43
CA ALA A 347 10.88 -5.75 -9.32
C ALA A 347 9.93 -6.15 -8.19
N GLN A 348 9.28 -5.14 -7.60
CA GLN A 348 8.24 -5.31 -6.59
C GLN A 348 7.02 -4.42 -6.89
N MET A 349 5.87 -4.84 -6.37
CA MET A 349 4.61 -4.13 -6.43
C MET A 349 3.80 -4.36 -5.16
N ASP A 350 3.48 -3.29 -4.43
CA ASP A 350 2.76 -3.30 -3.16
C ASP A 350 3.30 -4.31 -2.13
N GLY A 351 4.61 -4.56 -2.16
CA GLY A 351 5.30 -5.51 -1.29
C GLY A 351 5.41 -6.94 -1.85
N ASP A 352 4.79 -7.24 -2.98
CA ASP A 352 4.93 -8.52 -3.68
C ASP A 352 6.06 -8.46 -4.70
N VAL A 353 6.79 -9.56 -4.87
CA VAL A 353 7.81 -9.68 -5.92
C VAL A 353 7.19 -10.16 -7.22
N ILE A 354 7.46 -9.42 -8.29
CA ILE A 354 6.88 -9.65 -9.62
C ILE A 354 7.91 -10.08 -10.66
N GLY A 355 9.06 -10.61 -10.20
CA GLY A 355 10.11 -11.15 -11.07
C GLY A 355 11.22 -10.16 -11.40
N LYS A 356 12.16 -10.61 -12.25
CA LYS A 356 13.30 -9.79 -12.69
C LYS A 356 12.98 -9.15 -14.04
N VAL A 357 13.30 -7.87 -14.18
CA VAL A 357 12.92 -7.06 -15.34
C VAL A 357 14.09 -6.23 -15.83
N ARG A 358 14.11 -5.91 -17.13
CA ARG A 358 14.99 -4.88 -17.68
C ARG A 358 14.27 -3.55 -17.85
N GLU A 359 12.97 -3.57 -17.98
CA GLU A 359 12.15 -2.37 -18.11
C GLU A 359 10.89 -2.51 -17.25
N ILE A 360 10.61 -1.45 -16.49
CA ILE A 360 9.34 -1.27 -15.78
C ILE A 360 8.73 0.05 -16.26
N ARG A 361 7.51 -0.04 -16.79
CA ARG A 361 6.72 1.13 -17.18
C ARG A 361 5.61 1.31 -16.17
N LEU A 362 5.49 2.50 -15.62
CA LEU A 362 4.46 2.85 -14.66
C LEU A 362 3.69 4.06 -15.15
N HIS A 363 2.39 4.08 -14.92
CA HIS A 363 1.60 5.28 -15.11
C HIS A 363 0.46 5.36 -14.10
N VAL A 364 -0.11 6.55 -13.93
CA VAL A 364 -1.25 6.78 -13.06
C VAL A 364 -2.53 6.92 -13.85
N GLU A 365 -3.62 6.37 -13.32
CA GLU A 365 -4.98 6.67 -13.73
C GLU A 365 -5.64 7.57 -12.67
N PRO A 366 -5.73 8.89 -12.92
CA PRO A 366 -6.23 9.83 -11.92
C PRO A 366 -7.69 9.59 -11.55
N GLY A 367 -7.98 9.54 -10.25
CA GLY A 367 -9.34 9.39 -9.70
C GLY A 367 -10.09 8.14 -10.17
N ALA A 368 -9.37 7.11 -10.62
CA ALA A 368 -9.92 5.91 -11.24
C ALA A 368 -10.65 5.00 -10.26
N LEU A 369 -10.38 5.10 -8.96
CA LEU A 369 -11.03 4.27 -7.94
C LEU A 369 -11.81 5.15 -6.96
N VAL A 370 -13.03 4.73 -6.62
CA VAL A 370 -13.82 5.35 -5.55
C VAL A 370 -13.61 4.54 -4.28
N ILE A 371 -13.15 5.18 -3.20
CA ILE A 371 -12.94 4.54 -1.89
C ILE A 371 -13.93 5.10 -0.87
N ARG A 372 -14.49 4.22 -0.03
CA ARG A 372 -15.22 4.64 1.16
C ARG A 372 -14.26 4.98 2.30
N THR A 373 -14.32 6.22 2.77
CA THR A 373 -13.52 6.74 3.88
C THR A 373 -14.42 7.19 5.04
N PRO A 374 -13.96 7.18 6.30
CA PRO A 374 -14.76 7.62 7.43
C PRO A 374 -15.21 9.08 7.23
N ASP A 375 -16.51 9.35 7.37
CA ASP A 375 -16.97 10.72 7.57
C ASP A 375 -16.41 11.16 8.94
N GLY A 376 -15.63 12.24 9.02
CA GLY A 376 -14.90 12.66 10.24
C GLY A 376 -15.74 12.85 11.52
N ARG A 377 -17.05 12.59 11.45
CA ARG A 377 -17.93 12.31 12.58
C ARG A 377 -17.81 10.86 13.01
N VAL A 378 -16.82 10.55 13.85
CA VAL A 378 -16.88 9.34 14.68
C VAL A 378 -18.16 9.43 15.52
N PRO A 379 -19.16 8.53 15.38
CA PRO A 379 -20.31 8.54 16.28
C PRO A 379 -19.78 8.20 17.67
N ARG A 380 -19.68 9.18 18.57
CA ARG A 380 -19.27 8.91 19.94
C ARG A 380 -20.40 8.12 20.58
N ARG A 381 -20.08 7.09 21.37
CA ARG A 381 -21.06 6.36 22.21
C ARG A 381 -21.98 7.30 23.02
N ALA A 382 -21.51 8.52 23.32
CA ALA A 382 -22.27 9.57 24.00
C ALA A 382 -23.48 10.10 23.18
N ASP A 383 -23.40 10.13 21.85
CA ASP A 383 -24.42 10.77 21.02
C ASP A 383 -25.73 9.95 20.95
N ARG A 384 -25.65 8.63 21.17
CA ARG A 384 -26.84 7.76 21.30
C ARG A 384 -27.59 7.97 22.62
N LEU A 385 -26.90 8.32 23.71
CA LEU A 385 -27.57 8.58 24.99
C LEU A 385 -28.29 9.93 24.96
N THR A 386 -27.72 10.94 24.29
CA THR A 386 -28.35 12.26 24.18
C THR A 386 -29.53 12.28 23.21
N ALA A 387 -29.50 11.45 22.16
CA ALA A 387 -30.63 11.31 21.23
C ALA A 387 -31.81 10.51 21.84
N ALA A 388 -31.53 9.52 22.70
CA ALA A 388 -32.55 8.74 23.40
C ALA A 388 -33.20 9.49 24.59
N LEU A 389 -32.55 10.52 25.12
CA LEU A 389 -33.08 11.38 26.19
C LEU A 389 -33.80 12.63 25.66
N ARG A 390 -33.86 12.81 24.34
CA ARG A 390 -34.56 13.92 23.65
C ARG A 390 -35.80 13.47 22.86
N ARG A 391 -36.14 12.18 22.92
CA ARG A 391 -37.45 11.62 22.59
C ARG A 391 -38.11 11.15 23.88
#